data_AF-A0A534DM55-F1
#
_entry.id   AF-A0A534DM55-F1
#
_cell.length_a   1.000
_cell.length_b   1.000
_cell.length_c   1.000
_cell.angle_alpha   90.00
_cell.angle_beta   90.00
_cell.angle_gamma   90.00
#
_symmetry.space_group_name_H-M   'P 1'
#
loop_
_entity.id
_entity.type
_entity.pdbx_description
1 polymer ?
#
loop_
_entity_poly.entity_id
_entity_poly.type
_entity_poly.pdbx_seq_one_letter_code
_entity_poly.pdbx_strand_id
1 'polypeptide(L)'
;MAVLIVLALAPLWVTGMFGRGLWTPDEPREADIAWRMSRQSDRTLPQLAGTPFLEKPPLSYWMSGAAISLFGDSAAAERAPNLLYAAVTAVAVGALALAMDTGAVAALIAALVAASALTAFRVGDGWCRRWRSSLSSCGSGAGRSCAAGSCMQASRFRG
;
A
#
# COMPACT_ATOMS: atom_id res chain seq x y z
N MET A 1 9.90 -2.69 25.31
CA MET A 1 8.46 -2.41 25.50
C MET A 1 7.76 -1.89 24.24
N ALA A 2 8.36 -1.03 23.41
CA ALA A 2 7.74 -0.60 22.14
C ALA A 2 7.32 -1.77 21.23
N VAL A 3 8.11 -2.85 21.19
CA VAL A 3 7.77 -4.09 20.47
C VAL A 3 6.46 -4.72 20.97
N LEU A 4 6.20 -4.69 22.28
CA LEU A 4 4.96 -5.25 22.84
C LEU A 4 3.73 -4.44 22.42
N ILE A 5 3.87 -3.11 22.31
CA ILE A 5 2.80 -2.24 21.80
C ILE A 5 2.53 -2.55 20.33
N VAL A 6 3.58 -2.69 19.52
CA VAL A 6 3.44 -3.06 18.10
C VAL A 6 2.74 -4.42 17.99
N LEU A 7 3.13 -5.42 18.79
CA LEU A 7 2.47 -6.72 18.80
C LEU A 7 1.00 -6.65 19.25
N ALA A 8 0.67 -5.79 20.22
CA ALA A 8 -0.70 -5.61 20.68
C ALA A 8 -1.59 -4.88 19.66
N LEU A 9 -1.04 -3.95 18.88
CA LEU A 9 -1.77 -3.17 17.88
C LEU A 9 -1.75 -3.80 16.48
N ALA A 10 -0.80 -4.69 16.19
CA ALA A 10 -0.69 -5.38 14.90
C ALA A 10 -1.99 -6.08 14.48
N PRO A 11 -2.74 -6.78 15.36
CA PRO A 11 -4.03 -7.38 14.99
C PRO A 11 -5.01 -6.34 14.46
N LEU A 12 -5.04 -5.13 15.06
CA LEU A 12 -5.88 -4.05 14.56
C LEU A 12 -5.41 -3.63 13.17
N TRP A 13 -4.12 -3.41 12.95
CA TRP A 13 -3.64 -2.97 11.64
C TRP A 13 -4.00 -3.96 10.52
N VAL A 14 -3.92 -5.26 10.84
CA VAL A 14 -4.23 -6.35 9.93
C VAL A 14 -5.73 -6.43 9.58
N THR A 15 -6.65 -6.11 10.50
CA THR A 15 -8.09 -6.18 10.20
C THR A 15 -8.55 -5.22 9.10
N GLY A 16 -7.82 -4.12 8.86
CA GLY A 16 -8.15 -3.16 7.80
C GLY A 16 -7.66 -3.55 6.41
N MET A 17 -6.83 -4.58 6.29
CA MET A 17 -6.20 -4.96 5.02
C MET A 17 -6.98 -6.00 4.24
N PHE A 18 -7.70 -6.86 4.95
CA PHE A 18 -8.47 -7.97 4.38
C PHE A 18 -9.92 -7.57 4.13
N GLY A 19 -10.55 -8.18 3.11
CA GLY A 19 -11.98 -7.99 2.83
C GLY A 19 -12.34 -6.78 1.98
N ARG A 20 -11.35 -6.02 1.47
CA ARG A 20 -11.58 -4.92 0.51
C ARG A 20 -10.59 -4.92 -0.65
N GLY A 21 -11.10 -4.58 -1.83
CA GLY A 21 -10.30 -4.39 -3.04
C GLY A 21 -9.46 -3.12 -3.01
N LEU A 22 -8.68 -2.90 -4.08
CA LEU A 22 -7.86 -1.68 -4.24
C LEU A 22 -8.74 -0.45 -4.44
N TRP A 23 -8.45 0.61 -3.70
CA TRP A 23 -9.15 1.90 -3.73
C TRP A 23 -8.66 2.78 -4.87
N THR A 24 -9.56 3.05 -5.82
CA THR A 24 -9.31 3.98 -6.93
C THR A 24 -9.21 5.42 -6.43
N PRO A 25 -8.37 6.27 -7.02
CA PRO A 25 -7.55 6.02 -8.22
C PRO A 25 -6.12 5.54 -7.94
N ASP A 26 -5.64 5.67 -6.70
CA ASP A 26 -4.21 5.55 -6.40
C ASP A 26 -3.77 4.11 -6.13
N GLU A 27 -4.48 3.34 -5.31
CA GLU A 27 -4.04 1.98 -4.94
C GLU A 27 -3.90 1.05 -6.16
N PRO A 28 -4.81 1.02 -7.16
CA PRO A 28 -4.64 0.22 -8.37
C PRO A 28 -3.43 0.64 -9.21
N ARG A 29 -3.10 1.94 -9.22
CA ARG A 29 -1.95 2.46 -9.96
C ARG A 29 -0.65 1.98 -9.33
N GLU A 30 -0.51 2.15 -8.02
CA GLU A 30 0.69 1.74 -7.29
C GLU A 30 0.87 0.21 -7.33
N ALA A 31 -0.23 -0.55 -7.20
CA ALA A 31 -0.24 -2.01 -7.31
C ALA A 31 0.24 -2.49 -8.69
N ASP A 32 -0.19 -1.84 -9.77
CA ASP A 32 0.20 -2.20 -11.13
C ASP A 32 1.68 -1.92 -11.40
N ILE A 33 2.21 -0.79 -10.94
CA ILE A 33 3.64 -0.48 -11.04
C ILE A 33 4.46 -1.50 -10.25
N ALA A 34 4.08 -1.78 -9.00
CA ALA A 34 4.75 -2.77 -8.16
C ALA A 34 4.75 -4.18 -8.78
N TRP A 35 3.62 -4.59 -9.38
CA TRP A 35 3.47 -5.87 -10.06
C TRP A 35 4.33 -5.98 -11.32
N ARG A 36 4.43 -4.92 -12.13
CA ARG A 36 5.33 -4.90 -13.30
C ARG A 36 6.80 -4.92 -12.86
N MET A 37 7.14 -4.13 -11.85
CA MET A 37 8.49 -4.07 -11.29
C MET A 37 8.96 -5.41 -10.71
N SER A 38 8.06 -6.24 -10.18
CA SER A 38 8.45 -7.57 -9.70
C SER A 38 8.76 -8.55 -10.84
N ARG A 39 8.12 -8.38 -12.00
CA ARG A 39 8.22 -9.27 -13.17
C ARG A 39 9.22 -8.82 -14.24
N GLN A 40 9.52 -7.53 -14.33
CA GLN A 40 10.51 -7.00 -15.28
C GLN A 40 11.95 -7.27 -14.80
N SER A 41 12.87 -7.45 -15.75
CA SER A 41 14.29 -7.65 -15.47
C SER A 41 14.95 -6.38 -14.94
N ASP A 42 14.66 -5.23 -15.57
CA ASP A 42 15.14 -3.93 -15.13
C ASP A 42 14.21 -3.36 -14.05
N ARG A 43 14.55 -3.57 -12.78
CA ARG A 43 13.76 -3.04 -11.65
C ARG A 43 14.08 -1.59 -11.31
N THR A 44 14.93 -0.89 -12.06
CA THR A 44 15.27 0.50 -11.74
C THR A 44 14.20 1.48 -12.23
N LEU A 45 13.57 1.15 -13.37
CA LEU A 45 12.60 2.01 -14.03
C LEU A 45 11.15 1.59 -13.73
N PRO A 46 10.41 2.31 -12.87
CA PRO A 46 8.97 2.10 -12.72
C PRO A 46 8.24 2.40 -14.03
N GLN A 47 7.35 1.49 -14.43
CA GLN A 47 6.54 1.64 -15.63
C GLN A 47 5.05 1.56 -15.29
N LEU A 48 4.27 2.48 -15.85
CA LEU A 48 2.81 2.46 -15.81
C LEU A 48 2.29 2.33 -17.25
N ALA A 49 1.51 1.28 -17.52
CA ALA A 49 0.96 1.00 -18.85
C ALA A 49 1.98 1.03 -20.02
N GLY A 50 3.25 0.68 -19.75
CA GLY A 50 4.33 0.68 -20.75
C GLY A 50 5.05 2.03 -20.93
N THR A 51 4.71 3.04 -20.11
CA THR A 51 5.40 4.33 -20.08
C THR A 51 6.22 4.48 -18.79
N PRO A 52 7.42 5.10 -18.82
CA PRO A 52 8.20 5.38 -17.62
C PRO A 52 7.44 6.33 -16.69
N PHE A 53 7.35 6.00 -15.40
CA PHE A 53 6.61 6.78 -14.40
C PHE A 53 7.54 7.17 -13.23
N LEU A 54 8.26 8.28 -13.38
CA LEU A 54 9.32 8.71 -12.46
C LEU A 54 8.86 9.79 -11.47
N GLU A 55 7.68 9.62 -10.88
CA GLU A 55 7.18 10.56 -9.86
C GLU A 55 7.69 10.24 -8.45
N LYS A 56 7.91 8.96 -8.14
CA LYS A 56 8.28 8.46 -6.81
C LYS A 56 9.52 7.56 -6.88
N PRO A 57 10.35 7.50 -5.83
CA PRO A 57 11.49 6.59 -5.78
C PRO A 57 11.05 5.11 -5.79
N PRO A 58 11.86 4.19 -6.36
CA PRO A 58 11.46 2.81 -6.63
C PRO A 58 11.32 1.93 -5.37
N LEU A 59 11.81 2.39 -4.22
CA LEU A 59 11.86 1.59 -2.99
C LEU A 59 10.49 1.08 -2.56
N SER A 60 9.45 1.92 -2.62
CA SER A 60 8.09 1.51 -2.28
C SER A 60 7.58 0.41 -3.20
N TYR A 61 7.85 0.51 -4.51
CA TYR A 61 7.46 -0.49 -5.49
C TYR A 61 8.22 -1.80 -5.34
N TRP A 62 9.49 -1.77 -4.94
CA TRP A 62 10.26 -2.99 -4.67
C TRP A 62 9.71 -3.76 -3.49
N MET A 63 9.37 -3.06 -2.41
CA MET A 63 8.80 -3.69 -1.22
C MET A 63 7.42 -4.28 -1.51
N SER A 64 6.54 -3.54 -2.19
CA SER A 64 5.23 -4.05 -2.62
C SER A 64 5.36 -5.18 -3.64
N GLY A 65 6.28 -5.07 -4.60
CA GLY A 65 6.55 -6.10 -5.59
C GLY A 65 7.09 -7.39 -4.98
N ALA A 66 7.95 -7.29 -3.96
CA ALA A 66 8.44 -8.43 -3.19
C ALA A 66 7.30 -9.10 -2.41
N ALA A 67 6.44 -8.32 -1.75
CA ALA A 67 5.28 -8.86 -1.06
C ALA A 67 4.29 -9.57 -2.02
N ILE A 68 4.02 -8.98 -3.19
CA ILE A 68 3.20 -9.60 -4.24
C ILE A 68 3.85 -10.91 -4.73
N SER A 69 5.18 -10.96 -4.86
CA SER A 69 5.87 -12.20 -5.29
C SER A 69 5.80 -13.33 -4.25
N LEU A 70 5.70 -13.00 -2.96
CA LEU A 70 5.64 -13.97 -1.86
C LEU A 70 4.22 -14.42 -1.52
N PHE A 71 3.25 -13.49 -1.51
CA PHE A 71 1.87 -13.73 -1.08
C PHE A 71 0.87 -13.83 -2.23
N GLY A 72 1.33 -13.62 -3.47
CA GLY A 72 0.51 -13.64 -4.68
C GLY A 72 -0.15 -12.30 -5.01
N ASP A 73 -0.88 -12.27 -6.12
CA ASP A 73 -1.55 -11.07 -6.65
C ASP A 73 -2.83 -10.76 -5.83
N SER A 74 -2.68 -10.37 -4.55
CA SER A 74 -3.79 -9.96 -3.67
C SER A 74 -3.68 -8.51 -3.20
N ALA A 75 -4.82 -7.85 -2.94
CA ALA A 75 -4.84 -6.49 -2.40
C ALA A 75 -4.18 -6.39 -1.01
N ALA A 76 -4.20 -7.47 -0.23
CA ALA A 76 -3.51 -7.54 1.05
C ALA A 76 -1.98 -7.61 0.88
N ALA A 77 -1.49 -8.32 -0.15
CA ALA A 77 -0.06 -8.42 -0.43
C ALA A 77 0.55 -7.06 -0.81
N GLU A 78 -0.16 -6.25 -1.60
CA GLU A 78 0.29 -4.92 -1.97
C GLU A 78 0.43 -3.98 -0.76
N ARG A 79 -0.47 -4.12 0.22
CA ARG A 79 -0.48 -3.31 1.45
C ARG A 79 0.47 -3.83 2.53
N ALA A 80 1.00 -5.04 2.42
CA ALA A 80 1.87 -5.65 3.43
C ALA A 80 3.10 -4.80 3.82
N PRO A 81 3.77 -4.08 2.91
CA PRO A 81 4.85 -3.17 3.27
C PRO A 81 4.40 -2.01 4.17
N ASN A 82 3.15 -1.56 4.07
CA ASN A 82 2.64 -0.46 4.89
C ASN A 82 2.59 -0.84 6.37
N LEU A 83 2.28 -2.11 6.69
CA LEU A 83 2.40 -2.63 8.06
C LEU A 83 3.84 -2.55 8.56
N LEU A 84 4.80 -2.91 7.70
CA LEU A 84 6.21 -2.88 8.05
C LEU A 84 6.67 -1.44 8.32
N TYR A 85 6.31 -0.50 7.44
CA TYR A 85 6.63 0.92 7.65
C TYR A 85 6.00 1.48 8.92
N ALA A 86 4.75 1.10 9.21
CA ALA A 86 4.08 1.48 10.45
C ALA A 86 4.80 0.93 11.69
N ALA A 87 5.21 -0.34 11.66
CA ALA A 87 5.93 -0.97 12.75
C ALA A 87 7.31 -0.33 12.99
N VAL A 88 8.08 -0.12 11.92
CA VAL A 88 9.40 0.53 11.99
C VAL A 88 9.26 1.94 12.54
N THR A 89 8.27 2.71 12.11
CA THR A 89 8.04 4.07 12.58
C THR A 89 7.70 4.10 14.07
N ALA A 90 6.79 3.23 14.53
CA ALA A 90 6.42 3.16 15.95
C ALA A 90 7.62 2.79 16.84
N VAL A 91 8.45 1.83 16.40
CA VAL A 91 9.67 1.44 17.12
C VAL A 91 10.70 2.58 17.11
N ALA A 92 10.91 3.24 15.96
CA ALA A 92 11.86 4.34 15.82
C ALA A 92 11.48 5.53 16.72
N VAL A 93 10.20 5.90 16.78
CA VAL A 93 9.71 6.97 17.67
C VAL A 93 9.91 6.60 19.14
N GLY A 94 9.59 5.36 19.53
CA GLY A 94 9.84 4.88 20.89
C GLY A 94 11.32 4.86 21.25
N ALA A 95 12.18 4.45 20.32
CA ALA A 95 13.63 4.44 20.50
C ALA A 95 14.21 5.85 20.61
N LEU A 96 13.73 6.78 19.78
CA LEU A 96 14.12 8.19 19.81
C LEU A 96 13.75 8.83 21.16
N ALA A 97 12.53 8.59 21.66
CA ALA A 97 12.10 9.11 22.94
C ALA A 97 12.96 8.59 24.12
N LEU A 98 13.38 7.32 24.06
CA LEU A 98 14.34 6.77 25.02
C LEU A 98 15.73 7.41 24.88
N ALA A 99 16.20 7.64 23.65
CA ALA A 99 17.48 8.29 23.39
C ALA A 99 17.52 9.76 23.85
N MET A 100 16.36 10.40 24.01
CA MET A 100 16.21 11.77 24.52
C MET A 100 16.07 11.83 26.06
N ASP A 101 16.27 10.73 26.79
CA ASP A 101 16.16 10.66 28.26
C ASP A 101 14.82 11.15 28.84
N THR A 102 13.74 11.08 28.05
CA THR A 102 12.39 11.53 28.49
C THR A 102 11.73 10.59 29.52
N GLY A 103 12.38 9.48 29.86
CA GLY A 103 11.86 8.44 30.74
C GLY A 103 11.03 7.38 30.01
N ALA A 104 10.95 6.18 30.58
CA ALA A 104 10.32 5.02 29.94
C ALA A 104 8.82 5.22 29.66
N VAL A 105 8.10 5.94 30.52
CA VAL A 105 6.66 6.21 30.38
C VAL A 105 6.38 7.17 29.22
N ALA A 106 7.20 8.22 29.06
CA ALA A 106 7.05 9.16 27.95
C ALA A 106 7.31 8.48 26.60
N ALA A 107 8.34 7.64 26.53
CA ALA A 107 8.62 6.84 25.33
C ALA A 107 7.50 5.86 24.98
N LEU A 108 6.84 5.28 25.99
CA LEU A 108 5.66 4.43 25.78
C LEU A 108 4.50 5.21 25.19
N ILE A 109 4.19 6.38 25.74
CA ILE A 109 3.10 7.24 25.25
C ILE A 109 3.38 7.70 23.82
N ALA A 110 4.62 8.13 23.52
CA ALA A 110 5.01 8.53 22.17
C ALA A 110 4.84 7.40 21.14
N ALA A 111 5.27 6.18 21.48
CA ALA A 111 5.11 5.00 20.63
C ALA A 111 3.62 4.63 20.44
N LEU A 112 2.80 4.73 21.49
CA LEU A 112 1.34 4.50 21.43
C LEU A 112 0.62 5.52 20.55
N VAL A 113 0.98 6.80 20.68
CA VAL A 113 0.40 7.87 19.86
C VAL A 113 0.79 7.68 18.40
N ALA A 114 2.06 7.41 18.11
CA ALA A 114 2.53 7.13 16.74
C ALA A 114 1.81 5.91 16.14
N ALA A 115 1.69 4.82 16.91
CA ALA A 115 1.07 3.59 16.45
C ALA A 115 -0.46 3.70 16.26
N SER A 116 -1.14 4.52 17.04
CA SER A 116 -2.60 4.73 16.93
C SER A 116 -2.95 5.68 15.78
N ALA A 117 -2.18 6.74 15.54
CA ALA A 117 -2.37 7.65 14.40
C ALA A 117 -2.29 6.93 13.04
N LEU A 118 -1.47 5.88 12.94
CA LEU A 118 -1.31 5.06 11.73
C LEU A 118 -2.56 4.23 11.40
N THR A 119 -3.49 4.03 12.34
CA THR A 119 -4.80 3.41 12.03
C THR A 119 -5.71 4.29 11.18
N ALA A 120 -5.39 5.58 11.00
CA ALA A 120 -6.14 6.52 10.17
C ALA A 120 -6.07 6.20 8.67
N PHE A 121 -5.14 5.34 8.22
CA PHE A 121 -5.10 4.85 6.84
C PHE A 121 -6.26 3.89 6.48
N ARG A 122 -7.18 3.60 7.42
CA ARG A 122 -8.44 2.88 7.17
C ARG A 122 -9.50 3.75 6.47
N VAL A 123 -9.18 4.37 5.34
CA VAL A 123 -10.14 5.17 4.57
C VAL A 123 -11.01 4.28 3.68
N GLY A 124 -12.34 4.47 3.80
CA GLY A 124 -13.46 3.62 3.39
C GLY A 124 -13.57 3.17 1.92
N ASP A 125 -14.59 2.34 1.65
CA ASP A 125 -14.91 1.67 0.37
C ASP A 125 -16.14 2.28 -0.32
N GLY A 126 -16.19 2.30 -1.67
CA GLY A 126 -17.32 2.89 -2.41
C GLY A 126 -17.09 3.68 -3.70
N TRP A 127 -16.25 3.26 -4.67
CA TRP A 127 -16.31 3.88 -6.02
C TRP A 127 -16.23 2.92 -7.23
N CYS A 128 -15.67 1.71 -7.08
CA CYS A 128 -15.41 0.81 -8.22
C CYS A 128 -16.69 0.24 -8.89
N ARG A 129 -17.89 0.42 -8.30
CA ARG A 129 -19.16 0.03 -8.95
C ARG A 129 -19.58 0.99 -10.08
N ARG A 130 -19.13 2.25 -10.08
CA ARG A 130 -19.61 3.29 -11.03
C ARG A 130 -18.89 3.28 -12.39
N TRP A 131 -17.65 2.79 -12.48
CA TRP A 131 -16.91 2.78 -13.74
C TRP A 131 -17.27 1.61 -14.69
N ARG A 132 -17.84 0.51 -14.16
CA ARG A 132 -18.29 -0.63 -14.97
C ARG A 132 -19.43 -0.26 -15.93
N SER A 133 -20.26 0.72 -15.59
CA SER A 133 -21.35 1.20 -16.47
C SER A 133 -20.89 2.19 -17.55
N SER A 134 -19.63 2.64 -17.55
CA SER A 134 -19.09 3.55 -18.57
C SER A 134 -18.23 2.84 -19.63
N LEU A 135 -17.93 1.55 -19.44
CA LEU A 135 -17.13 0.76 -20.39
C LEU A 135 -17.99 0.13 -21.52
N SER A 136 -19.31 0.15 -21.42
CA SER A 136 -20.20 -0.27 -22.52
C SER A 136 -20.35 0.76 -23.63
N SER A 137 -19.80 1.98 -23.48
CA SER A 137 -20.01 3.10 -24.42
C SER A 137 -18.75 3.58 -25.16
N CYS A 138 -17.55 3.07 -24.87
CA CYS A 138 -16.33 3.51 -25.56
C CYS A 138 -15.93 2.57 -26.70
N GLY A 139 -16.62 2.71 -27.83
CA GLY A 139 -16.11 2.30 -29.13
C GLY A 139 -14.85 3.08 -29.54
N SER A 140 -13.97 2.38 -30.26
CA SER A 140 -13.02 2.86 -31.26
C SER A 140 -12.54 4.32 -31.13
N GLY A 141 -11.42 4.54 -30.47
CA GLY A 141 -10.74 5.84 -30.51
C GLY A 141 -9.41 5.79 -29.77
N ALA A 142 -8.32 5.68 -30.54
CA ALA A 142 -6.95 5.68 -30.06
C ALA A 142 -6.70 6.94 -29.20
N GLY A 143 -6.47 6.73 -27.89
CA GLY A 143 -6.27 7.83 -26.93
C GLY A 143 -6.72 7.52 -25.49
N ARG A 144 -7.44 6.40 -25.25
CA ARG A 144 -8.00 6.01 -23.94
C ARG A 144 -7.36 4.77 -23.30
N SER A 145 -6.08 4.49 -23.57
CA SER A 145 -5.41 3.27 -23.07
C SER A 145 -5.01 3.33 -21.59
N CYS A 146 -4.91 4.50 -20.96
CA CYS A 146 -4.41 4.61 -19.59
C CYS A 146 -5.44 4.23 -18.50
N ALA A 147 -6.73 4.55 -18.70
CA ALA A 147 -7.77 4.28 -17.69
C ALA A 147 -8.33 2.84 -17.78
N ALA A 148 -8.35 2.27 -18.99
CA ALA A 148 -8.80 0.89 -19.20
C ALA A 148 -7.85 -0.12 -18.53
N GLY A 149 -6.52 0.08 -18.63
CA GLY A 149 -5.54 -0.79 -17.98
C GLY A 149 -5.67 -0.82 -16.46
N SER A 150 -5.79 0.35 -15.82
CA SER A 150 -5.91 0.48 -14.36
C SER A 150 -7.15 -0.25 -13.80
N CYS A 151 -8.26 -0.23 -14.53
CA CYS A 151 -9.53 -0.85 -14.11
C CYS A 151 -9.63 -2.35 -14.47
N MET A 152 -9.05 -2.79 -15.59
CA MET A 152 -8.93 -4.21 -15.94
C MET A 152 -7.95 -4.92 -14.99
N GLN A 153 -6.83 -4.30 -14.62
CA GLN A 153 -5.88 -4.90 -13.69
C GLN A 153 -6.37 -4.92 -12.23
N ALA A 154 -7.23 -3.99 -11.80
CA ALA A 154 -7.89 -4.08 -10.49
C ALA A 154 -8.75 -5.36 -10.33
N SER A 155 -9.15 -6.00 -11.43
CA SER A 155 -9.80 -7.33 -11.39
C SER A 155 -8.83 -8.48 -11.06
N ARG A 156 -7.52 -8.28 -11.29
CA ARG A 156 -6.45 -9.27 -11.04
C ARG A 156 -6.15 -9.42 -9.55
N PHE A 157 -6.42 -8.39 -8.75
CA PHE A 157 -6.29 -8.38 -7.29
C PHE A 157 -7.61 -8.67 -6.54
N ARG A 158 -8.58 -9.34 -7.19
CA ARG A 158 -9.82 -9.80 -6.54
C ARG A 158 -9.53 -11.06 -5.72
N GLY A 159 -9.16 -10.86 -4.47
CA GLY A 159 -9.23 -11.85 -3.39
C GLY A 159 -10.17 -11.35 -2.32
#